data_AF-A0A934JUE7-F1
#
_entry.id   AF-A0A934JUE7-F1
#
_cell.length_a   1.000
_cell.length_b   1.000
_cell.length_c   1.000
_cell.angle_alpha   90.00
_cell.angle_beta   90.00
_cell.angle_gamma   90.00
#
_symmetry.space_group_name_H-M   'P 1'
#
loop_
_entity.id
_entity.type
_entity.pdbx_description
1 polymer ?
#
loop_
_entity_poly.entity_id
_entity_poly.type
_entity_poly.pdbx_seq_one_letter_code
_entity_poly.pdbx_strand_id
1 'polypeptide(L)'
;MILMPGTVLMAAIPHSARLFIFILLGAIGCSIPFIPLFSLQPITPILVTTCLLVYFSISASQLTRLRLKEFMQHFDKPNLSVIELSYNDKEFNHLASQINLLLRTLERKGHLIQSCSQETRYTATELQNSSNDVADGAQEEYLALDALAATSEEMSTTINDIASRIKLTSDVANRTRLQSEEGQTALDVLKRHMETIASTVESNQQQMKELIKATEDIGSFVTTIGKITEQINLLSLNAAIESARAGEAGRGFAVVANEVRTLASNTEQATQDINHLVGSIVTQVSASEKTSLALIEFTRSATDSSTEVTKSLTSIYQAAQSTQEEIALSTELISEFSLANEQMCERLQNIAAVSEKHSQASKDTKDMVKYLEWLSSRLEQKELQS
;
A
#
# COMPACT_ATOMS: atom_id res chain seq x y z
N MET A 1 -89.88 -34.58 30.59
CA MET A 1 -90.39 -35.87 31.09
C MET A 1 -89.41 -36.36 32.15
N ILE A 2 -89.96 -36.64 33.33
CA ILE A 2 -89.30 -36.87 34.61
C ILE A 2 -88.38 -38.10 34.54
N LEU A 3 -87.13 -37.98 35.02
CA LEU A 3 -86.49 -39.11 35.70
C LEU A 3 -86.00 -38.64 37.07
N MET A 4 -86.84 -38.92 38.08
CA MET A 4 -86.49 -38.89 39.49
C MET A 4 -85.21 -39.71 39.71
N PRO A 5 -84.37 -39.40 40.71
CA PRO A 5 -83.15 -40.17 41.02
C PRO A 5 -83.41 -41.67 41.17
N GLY A 6 -84.61 -42.06 41.60
CA GLY A 6 -85.02 -43.45 41.73
C GLY A 6 -85.15 -44.23 40.41
N THR A 7 -85.39 -43.58 39.27
CA THR A 7 -85.64 -44.30 38.00
C THR A 7 -84.36 -44.63 37.24
N VAL A 8 -83.34 -43.76 37.29
CA VAL A 8 -82.00 -44.08 36.78
C VAL A 8 -81.33 -45.17 37.63
N LEU A 9 -81.59 -45.14 38.95
CA LEU A 9 -81.13 -46.17 39.89
C LEU A 9 -81.81 -47.52 39.63
N MET A 10 -83.10 -47.54 39.27
CA MET A 10 -83.80 -48.76 38.90
C MET A 10 -83.30 -49.35 37.58
N ALA A 11 -82.95 -48.53 36.58
CA ALA A 11 -82.51 -49.01 35.26
C ALA A 11 -81.16 -49.76 35.29
N ALA A 12 -80.27 -49.43 36.24
CA ALA A 12 -78.92 -50.00 36.35
C ALA A 12 -78.86 -51.38 37.02
N ILE A 13 -79.98 -51.86 37.58
CA ILE A 13 -80.01 -53.12 38.34
C ILE A 13 -80.39 -54.28 37.40
N PRO A 14 -79.65 -55.41 37.39
CA PRO A 14 -80.02 -56.61 36.62
C PRO A 14 -81.41 -57.10 37.04
N HIS A 15 -82.20 -57.58 36.07
CA HIS A 15 -83.63 -57.86 36.27
C HIS A 15 -83.90 -58.80 37.46
N SER A 16 -82.99 -59.74 37.75
CA SER A 16 -83.02 -60.65 38.88
C SER A 16 -82.94 -59.95 40.24
N ALA A 17 -82.09 -58.93 40.38
CA ALA A 17 -81.93 -58.17 41.62
C ALA A 17 -83.12 -57.22 41.85
N ARG A 18 -83.73 -56.68 40.79
CA ARG A 18 -85.00 -55.95 40.87
C ARG A 18 -86.14 -56.82 41.41
N LEU A 19 -86.23 -58.05 40.89
CA LEU A 19 -87.25 -59.01 41.31
C LEU A 19 -87.05 -59.39 42.78
N PHE A 20 -85.80 -59.62 43.20
CA PHE A 20 -85.47 -59.97 44.58
C PHE A 20 -85.84 -58.85 45.56
N ILE A 21 -85.55 -57.59 45.23
CA ILE A 21 -85.91 -56.44 46.07
C ILE A 21 -87.43 -56.26 46.16
N PHE A 22 -88.17 -56.43 45.06
CA PHE A 22 -89.64 -56.35 45.08
C PHE A 22 -90.27 -57.49 45.87
N ILE A 23 -89.73 -58.71 45.78
CA ILE A 23 -90.18 -59.85 46.59
C ILE A 23 -89.87 -59.61 48.07
N LEU A 24 -88.71 -59.04 48.39
CA LEU A 24 -88.31 -58.75 49.77
C LEU A 24 -89.16 -57.63 50.38
N LEU A 25 -89.42 -56.54 49.65
CA LEU A 25 -90.33 -55.46 50.06
C LEU A 25 -91.79 -55.93 50.15
N GLY A 26 -92.23 -56.79 49.22
CA GLY A 26 -93.55 -57.41 49.24
C GLY A 26 -93.73 -58.37 50.43
N ALA A 27 -92.70 -59.15 50.76
CA ALA A 27 -92.71 -60.05 51.93
C ALA A 27 -92.73 -59.26 53.25
N ILE A 28 -92.01 -58.14 53.33
CA ILE A 28 -92.04 -57.24 54.48
C ILE A 28 -93.39 -56.51 54.58
N GLY A 29 -93.98 -56.08 53.46
CA GLY A 29 -95.30 -55.44 53.42
C GLY A 29 -96.45 -56.36 53.85
N CYS A 30 -96.42 -57.63 53.43
CA CYS A 30 -97.45 -58.62 53.78
C CYS A 30 -97.35 -59.14 55.24
N SER A 31 -96.22 -59.00 55.91
CA SER A 31 -96.03 -59.48 57.30
C SER A 31 -96.38 -58.45 58.38
N ILE A 32 -96.65 -57.20 58.01
CA ILE A 32 -96.93 -56.08 58.93
C ILE A 32 -98.31 -56.13 59.61
N PRO A 33 -99.42 -56.63 59.00
CA PRO A 33 -100.71 -56.61 59.68
C PRO A 33 -101.02 -57.83 60.59
N PHE A 34 -100.14 -58.83 60.69
CA PHE A 34 -100.45 -60.11 61.38
C PHE A 34 -99.58 -60.47 62.60
N ILE A 35 -98.68 -59.59 63.04
CA ILE A 35 -97.78 -59.86 64.17
C ILE A 35 -98.09 -58.91 65.34
N PRO A 36 -98.49 -59.39 66.54
CA PRO A 36 -98.65 -58.54 67.71
C PRO A 36 -97.30 -57.91 68.11
N LEU A 37 -97.32 -56.62 68.40
CA LEU A 37 -96.20 -55.66 68.51
C LEU A 37 -95.13 -55.98 69.58
N PHE A 38 -95.09 -57.17 70.18
CA PHE A 38 -94.25 -57.48 71.35
C PHE A 38 -93.27 -58.66 71.17
N SER A 39 -93.01 -59.12 69.94
CA SER A 39 -92.05 -60.23 69.72
C SER A 39 -91.29 -60.21 68.38
N LEU A 40 -90.87 -59.03 67.89
CA LEU A 40 -89.80 -59.00 66.88
C LEU A 40 -88.44 -59.16 67.58
N GLN A 41 -87.76 -60.28 67.36
CA GLN A 41 -86.32 -60.39 67.66
C GLN A 41 -85.55 -59.27 66.92
N PRO A 42 -84.53 -58.66 67.53
CA PRO A 42 -83.83 -57.49 66.98
C PRO A 42 -83.07 -57.73 65.66
N ILE A 43 -83.07 -58.96 65.13
CA ILE A 43 -82.22 -59.40 64.03
C ILE A 43 -82.71 -58.87 62.66
N THR A 44 -84.03 -58.77 62.45
CA THR A 44 -84.60 -58.38 61.14
C THR A 44 -84.38 -56.91 60.74
N PRO A 45 -84.58 -55.89 61.61
CA PRO A 45 -84.26 -54.50 61.24
C PRO A 45 -82.75 -54.26 61.05
N ILE A 46 -81.90 -55.02 61.77
CA ILE A 46 -80.44 -54.92 61.64
C ILE A 46 -79.98 -55.45 60.27
N LEU A 47 -80.58 -56.53 59.79
CA LEU A 47 -80.23 -57.12 58.50
C LEU A 47 -80.62 -56.21 57.32
N VAL A 48 -81.80 -55.58 57.39
CA VAL A 48 -82.27 -54.66 56.35
C VAL A 48 -81.44 -53.37 56.32
N THR A 49 -81.11 -52.81 57.49
CA THR A 49 -80.26 -51.61 57.58
C THR A 49 -78.83 -51.87 57.12
N THR A 50 -78.25 -53.03 57.45
CA THR A 50 -76.92 -53.42 56.94
C THR A 50 -76.92 -53.67 55.44
N CYS A 51 -77.94 -54.33 54.88
CA CYS A 51 -78.07 -54.47 53.42
C CYS A 51 -78.22 -53.12 52.71
N LEU A 52 -78.99 -52.17 53.26
CA LEU A 52 -79.12 -50.83 52.69
C LEU A 52 -77.82 -50.02 52.78
N LEU A 53 -77.05 -50.15 53.88
CA LEU A 53 -75.74 -49.51 54.02
C LEU A 53 -74.72 -50.09 53.05
N VAL A 54 -74.68 -51.42 52.89
CA VAL A 54 -73.82 -52.09 51.90
C VAL A 54 -74.22 -51.70 50.48
N TYR A 55 -75.52 -51.63 50.19
CA TYR A 55 -76.03 -51.15 48.90
C TYR A 55 -75.60 -49.71 48.62
N PHE A 56 -75.83 -48.79 49.57
CA PHE A 56 -75.45 -47.39 49.43
C PHE A 56 -73.93 -47.21 49.27
N SER A 57 -73.14 -48.02 49.99
CA SER A 57 -71.68 -48.03 49.88
C SER A 57 -71.19 -48.55 48.52
N ILE A 58 -71.76 -49.65 48.01
CA ILE A 58 -71.42 -50.20 46.69
C ILE A 58 -71.86 -49.24 45.58
N SER A 59 -73.06 -48.67 45.65
CA SER A 59 -73.55 -47.69 44.67
C SER A 59 -72.70 -46.41 44.66
N ALA A 60 -72.31 -45.89 45.82
CA ALA A 60 -71.39 -44.76 45.91
C ALA A 60 -70.00 -45.09 45.34
N SER A 61 -69.48 -46.30 45.60
CA SER A 61 -68.19 -46.76 45.05
C SER A 61 -68.23 -46.97 43.53
N GLN A 62 -69.33 -47.48 42.98
CA GLN A 62 -69.47 -47.66 41.53
C GLN A 62 -69.64 -46.33 40.80
N LEU A 63 -70.42 -45.39 41.35
CA LEU A 63 -70.59 -44.06 40.78
C LEU A 63 -69.28 -43.27 40.76
N THR A 64 -68.49 -43.35 41.83
CA THR A 64 -67.15 -42.73 41.90
C THR A 64 -66.18 -43.37 40.90
N ARG A 65 -66.21 -44.69 40.70
CA ARG A 65 -65.41 -45.37 39.68
C ARG A 65 -65.80 -45.01 38.25
N LEU A 66 -67.08 -44.91 37.93
CA LEU A 66 -67.56 -44.51 36.62
C LEU A 66 -67.13 -43.08 36.29
N ARG A 67 -67.31 -42.15 37.23
CA ARG A 67 -66.85 -40.77 37.08
C ARG A 67 -65.33 -40.66 36.96
N LEU A 68 -64.57 -41.46 37.72
CA LEU A 68 -63.12 -41.52 37.59
C LEU A 68 -62.69 -42.09 36.23
N LYS A 69 -63.45 -43.04 35.67
CA LYS A 69 -63.19 -43.61 34.35
C LYS A 69 -63.48 -42.60 33.23
N GLU A 70 -64.61 -41.90 33.30
CA GLU A 70 -64.92 -40.79 32.39
C GLU A 70 -63.85 -39.69 32.51
N PHE A 71 -63.42 -39.37 33.73
CA PHE A 71 -62.35 -38.43 34.01
C PHE A 71 -61.00 -38.86 33.39
N MET A 72 -60.58 -40.12 33.56
CA MET A 72 -59.35 -40.65 32.96
C MET A 72 -59.37 -40.64 31.42
N GLN A 73 -60.55 -40.86 30.81
CA GLN A 73 -60.70 -40.78 29.36
C GLN A 73 -60.54 -39.37 28.79
N HIS A 74 -60.61 -38.31 29.60
CA HIS A 74 -60.32 -36.93 29.17
C HIS A 74 -58.81 -36.64 29.16
N PHE A 75 -57.98 -37.40 29.89
CA PHE A 75 -56.52 -37.25 29.88
C PHE A 75 -55.85 -38.03 28.76
N ASP A 76 -56.47 -39.11 28.26
CA ASP A 76 -55.94 -39.93 27.16
C ASP A 76 -56.21 -39.35 25.76
N LYS A 77 -56.92 -38.22 25.66
CA LYS A 77 -57.23 -37.58 24.38
C LYS A 77 -56.23 -36.47 24.08
N PRO A 78 -55.71 -36.38 22.84
CA PRO A 78 -54.74 -35.36 22.44
C PRO A 78 -55.31 -33.93 22.50
N ASN A 79 -56.64 -33.77 22.53
CA ASN A 79 -57.30 -32.52 22.84
C ASN A 79 -57.81 -32.57 24.28
N LEU A 80 -57.20 -31.74 25.16
CA LEU A 80 -57.59 -31.54 26.55
C LEU A 80 -58.99 -30.89 26.61
N SER A 81 -60.03 -31.67 26.35
CA SER A 81 -61.42 -31.22 26.37
C SER A 81 -61.83 -30.81 27.79
N VAL A 82 -62.53 -29.68 27.89
CA VAL A 82 -63.08 -29.17 29.15
C VAL A 82 -64.01 -30.21 29.77
N ILE A 83 -63.78 -30.55 31.03
CA ILE A 83 -64.64 -31.45 31.80
C ILE A 83 -65.97 -30.74 32.06
N GLU A 84 -67.09 -31.34 31.63
CA GLU A 84 -68.43 -30.80 31.86
C GLU A 84 -68.81 -30.78 33.35
N LEU A 85 -69.42 -29.67 33.79
CA LEU A 85 -69.85 -29.50 35.18
C LEU A 85 -71.21 -30.18 35.42
N SER A 86 -71.30 -30.96 36.50
CA SER A 86 -72.53 -31.67 36.89
C SER A 86 -73.49 -30.75 37.64
N TYR A 87 -74.76 -30.69 37.24
CA TYR A 87 -75.75 -29.77 37.83
C TYR A 87 -75.98 -29.94 39.35
N ASN A 88 -75.71 -31.11 39.92
CA ASN A 88 -76.09 -31.48 41.30
C ASN A 88 -74.91 -31.79 42.25
N ASP A 89 -73.65 -31.61 41.84
CA ASP A 89 -72.50 -32.04 42.62
C ASP A 89 -71.45 -30.92 42.80
N LYS A 90 -71.53 -30.23 43.94
CA LYS A 90 -70.67 -29.07 44.23
C LYS A 90 -69.20 -29.45 44.42
N GLU A 91 -68.92 -30.59 45.06
CA GLU A 91 -67.55 -31.04 45.33
C GLU A 91 -66.87 -31.53 44.05
N PHE A 92 -67.60 -32.30 43.23
CA PHE A 92 -67.12 -32.70 41.90
C PHE A 92 -66.86 -31.49 40.99
N ASN A 93 -67.76 -30.51 40.98
CA ASN A 93 -67.61 -29.29 40.18
C ASN A 93 -66.39 -28.45 40.60
N HIS A 94 -66.09 -28.38 41.90
CA HIS A 94 -64.89 -27.69 42.38
C HIS A 94 -63.62 -28.35 41.83
N LEU A 95 -63.50 -29.67 41.94
CA LEU A 95 -62.38 -30.44 41.40
C LEU A 95 -62.28 -30.31 39.86
N ALA A 96 -63.40 -30.48 39.16
CA ALA A 96 -63.46 -30.32 37.70
C ALA A 96 -63.02 -28.91 37.26
N SER A 97 -63.39 -27.87 38.01
CA SER A 97 -62.98 -26.48 37.72
C SER A 97 -61.47 -26.24 37.90
N GLN A 98 -60.85 -26.78 38.96
CA GLN A 98 -59.40 -26.67 39.18
C GLN A 98 -58.62 -27.40 38.09
N ILE A 99 -59.14 -28.52 37.62
CA ILE A 99 -58.52 -29.32 36.57
C ILE A 99 -58.69 -28.65 35.23
N ASN A 100 -59.87 -28.10 34.92
CA ASN A 100 -60.07 -27.27 33.73
C ASN A 100 -59.11 -26.08 33.69
N LEU A 101 -58.82 -25.44 34.84
CA LEU A 101 -57.81 -24.39 34.94
C LEU A 101 -56.39 -24.92 34.67
N LEU A 102 -56.05 -26.10 35.20
CA LEU A 102 -54.78 -26.77 34.93
C LEU A 102 -54.63 -27.12 33.44
N LEU A 103 -55.66 -27.69 32.82
CA LEU A 103 -55.69 -28.06 31.40
C LEU A 103 -55.47 -26.82 30.51
N ARG A 104 -56.20 -25.72 30.75
CA ARG A 104 -55.97 -24.43 30.05
C ARG A 104 -54.56 -23.88 30.25
N THR A 105 -53.99 -24.07 31.43
CA THR A 105 -52.62 -23.62 31.72
C THR A 105 -51.59 -24.45 30.97
N LEU A 106 -51.81 -25.77 30.86
CA LEU A 106 -50.96 -26.68 30.08
C LEU A 106 -51.04 -26.38 28.58
N GLU A 107 -52.25 -26.18 28.04
CA GLU A 107 -52.47 -25.77 26.64
C GLU A 107 -51.76 -24.45 26.32
N ARG A 108 -51.93 -23.42 27.17
CA ARG A 108 -51.20 -22.15 27.01
C ARG A 108 -49.68 -22.34 27.06
N LYS A 109 -49.18 -23.22 27.94
CA LYS A 109 -47.74 -23.52 28.03
C LYS A 109 -47.25 -24.30 26.79
N GLY A 110 -48.03 -25.21 26.24
CA GLY A 110 -47.74 -25.91 24.98
C GLY A 110 -47.57 -24.92 23.84
N HIS A 111 -48.56 -24.05 23.64
CA HIS A 111 -48.46 -22.97 22.63
C HIS A 111 -47.24 -22.06 22.83
N LEU A 112 -46.90 -21.69 24.08
CA LEU A 112 -45.69 -20.90 24.35
C LEU A 112 -44.40 -21.66 24.00
N ILE A 113 -44.33 -22.96 24.29
CA ILE A 113 -43.19 -23.81 23.92
C ILE A 113 -43.08 -23.92 22.40
N GLN A 114 -44.21 -24.09 21.70
CA GLN A 114 -44.26 -24.15 20.24
C GLN A 114 -43.75 -22.85 19.61
N SER A 115 -44.27 -21.69 20.05
CA SER A 115 -43.81 -20.39 19.57
C SER A 115 -42.32 -20.18 19.85
N CYS A 116 -41.86 -20.52 21.06
CA CYS A 116 -40.44 -20.42 21.43
C CYS A 116 -39.55 -21.34 20.58
N SER A 117 -40.02 -22.55 20.26
CA SER A 117 -39.31 -23.48 19.37
C SER A 117 -39.21 -22.94 17.94
N GLN A 118 -40.31 -22.38 17.40
CA GLN A 118 -40.31 -21.76 16.08
C GLN A 118 -39.38 -20.54 16.00
N GLU A 119 -39.42 -19.68 17.02
CA GLU A 119 -38.54 -18.52 17.13
C GLU A 119 -37.07 -18.95 17.24
N THR A 120 -36.77 -19.97 18.06
CA THR A 120 -35.42 -20.56 18.18
C THR A 120 -34.91 -21.06 16.83
N ARG A 121 -35.75 -21.75 16.05
CA ARG A 121 -35.37 -22.25 14.71
C ARG A 121 -35.12 -21.12 13.72
N TYR A 122 -35.94 -20.07 13.76
CA TYR A 122 -35.75 -18.88 12.94
C TYR A 122 -34.41 -18.21 13.28
N THR A 123 -34.14 -17.95 14.56
CA THR A 123 -32.87 -17.36 15.02
C THR A 123 -31.67 -18.24 14.70
N ALA A 124 -31.80 -19.56 14.81
CA ALA A 124 -30.73 -20.50 14.43
C ALA A 124 -30.41 -20.42 12.93
N THR A 125 -31.43 -20.30 12.07
CA THR A 125 -31.26 -20.13 10.62
C THR A 125 -30.57 -18.81 10.28
N GLU A 126 -31.00 -17.70 10.90
CA GLU A 126 -30.35 -16.39 10.72
C GLU A 126 -28.90 -16.41 11.19
N LEU A 127 -28.62 -17.04 12.34
CA LEU A 127 -27.28 -17.19 12.88
C LEU A 127 -26.40 -18.06 11.96
N GLN A 128 -26.97 -19.09 11.34
CA GLN A 128 -26.28 -19.93 10.36
C GLN A 128 -25.89 -19.14 9.10
N ASN A 129 -26.80 -18.31 8.60
CA ASN A 129 -26.53 -17.45 7.44
C ASN A 129 -25.45 -16.44 7.77
N SER A 130 -25.57 -15.71 8.89
CA SER A 130 -24.56 -14.75 9.34
C SER A 130 -23.20 -15.41 9.57
N SER A 131 -23.16 -16.62 10.11
CA SER A 131 -21.93 -17.40 10.26
C SER A 131 -21.30 -17.77 8.92
N ASN A 132 -22.10 -18.15 7.91
CA ASN A 132 -21.58 -18.40 6.57
C ASN A 132 -20.97 -17.13 5.96
N ASP A 133 -21.67 -16.00 6.05
CA ASP A 133 -21.17 -14.71 5.55
C ASP A 133 -19.84 -14.32 6.21
N VAL A 134 -19.71 -14.52 7.53
CA VAL A 134 -18.45 -14.27 8.26
C VAL A 134 -17.33 -15.22 7.82
N ALA A 135 -17.63 -16.50 7.56
CA ALA A 135 -16.63 -17.46 7.09
C ALA A 135 -16.14 -17.13 5.68
N ASP A 136 -17.06 -16.79 4.77
CA ASP A 136 -16.74 -16.42 3.40
C ASP A 136 -15.94 -15.11 3.38
N GLY A 137 -16.35 -14.11 4.16
CA GLY A 137 -15.61 -12.86 4.32
C GLY A 137 -14.21 -13.05 4.92
N ALA A 138 -14.06 -13.93 5.92
CA ALA A 138 -12.75 -14.25 6.47
C ALA A 138 -11.83 -14.92 5.43
N GLN A 139 -12.37 -15.79 4.59
CA GLN A 139 -11.63 -16.43 3.50
C GLN A 139 -11.19 -15.43 2.42
N GLU A 140 -12.06 -14.49 2.04
CA GLU A 140 -11.70 -13.40 1.13
C GLU A 140 -10.62 -12.50 1.71
N GLU A 141 -10.73 -12.15 3.00
CA GLU A 141 -9.72 -11.37 3.72
C GLU A 141 -8.36 -12.09 3.72
N TYR A 142 -8.34 -13.40 3.96
CA TYR A 142 -7.11 -14.20 3.92
C TYR A 142 -6.42 -14.15 2.55
N LEU A 143 -7.18 -14.32 1.46
CA LEU A 143 -6.64 -14.22 0.10
C LEU A 143 -6.10 -12.83 -0.23
N ALA A 144 -6.80 -11.78 0.22
CA ALA A 144 -6.35 -10.41 0.06
C ALA A 144 -5.05 -10.14 0.85
N LEU A 145 -4.94 -10.70 2.06
CA LEU A 145 -3.73 -10.58 2.88
C LEU A 145 -2.53 -11.30 2.29
N ASP A 146 -2.72 -12.49 1.70
CA ASP A 146 -1.65 -13.22 1.02
C ASP A 146 -1.08 -12.42 -0.16
N ALA A 147 -1.97 -11.83 -0.97
CA ALA A 147 -1.58 -10.93 -2.05
C ALA A 147 -0.86 -9.66 -1.52
N LEU A 148 -1.33 -9.09 -0.41
CA LEU A 148 -0.67 -7.94 0.22
C LEU A 148 0.70 -8.30 0.79
N ALA A 149 0.88 -9.51 1.34
CA ALA A 149 2.17 -9.98 1.83
C ALA A 149 3.18 -10.11 0.68
N ALA A 150 2.76 -10.69 -0.45
CA ALA A 150 3.60 -10.78 -1.65
C ALA A 150 4.02 -9.40 -2.17
N THR A 151 3.08 -8.44 -2.25
CA THR A 151 3.42 -7.06 -2.68
C THR A 151 4.34 -6.34 -1.69
N SER A 152 4.23 -6.64 -0.39
CA SER A 152 5.12 -6.11 0.66
C SER A 152 6.56 -6.66 0.54
N GLU A 153 6.72 -7.92 0.11
CA GLU A 153 8.03 -8.52 -0.18
C GLU A 153 8.66 -7.93 -1.45
N GLU A 154 7.87 -7.74 -2.51
CA GLU A 154 8.31 -7.02 -3.72
C GLU A 154 8.71 -5.57 -3.40
N MET A 155 7.96 -4.90 -2.53
CA MET A 155 8.27 -3.55 -2.06
C MET A 155 9.61 -3.51 -1.31
N SER A 156 9.88 -4.48 -0.44
CA SER A 156 11.19 -4.60 0.23
C SER A 156 12.34 -4.75 -0.77
N THR A 157 12.17 -5.58 -1.79
CA THR A 157 13.15 -5.76 -2.86
C THR A 157 13.37 -4.46 -3.64
N THR A 158 12.28 -3.76 -3.95
CA THR A 158 12.32 -2.48 -4.67
C THR A 158 13.02 -1.39 -3.85
N ILE A 159 12.72 -1.27 -2.55
CA ILE A 159 13.37 -0.34 -1.62
C ILE A 159 14.90 -0.57 -1.62
N ASN A 160 15.34 -1.83 -1.57
CA ASN A 160 16.76 -2.18 -1.65
C ASN A 160 17.40 -1.81 -3.00
N ASP A 161 16.70 -2.02 -4.13
CA ASP A 161 17.20 -1.61 -5.44
C ASP A 161 17.32 -0.08 -5.54
N ILE A 162 16.33 0.68 -5.06
CA ILE A 162 16.39 2.14 -5.03
C ILE A 162 17.55 2.61 -4.14
N ALA A 163 17.77 1.99 -2.97
CA ALA A 163 18.89 2.33 -2.09
C ALA A 163 20.25 2.12 -2.79
N SER A 164 20.40 1.02 -3.52
CA SER A 164 21.58 0.73 -4.33
C SER A 164 21.78 1.78 -5.43
N ARG A 165 20.70 2.17 -6.13
CA ARG A 165 20.74 3.22 -7.17
C ARG A 165 21.12 4.57 -6.60
N ILE A 166 20.60 4.96 -5.44
CA ILE A 166 21.00 6.22 -4.77
C ILE A 166 22.50 6.24 -4.52
N LYS A 167 23.06 5.13 -4.01
CA LYS A 167 24.51 5.03 -3.77
C LYS A 167 25.33 5.19 -5.04
N LEU A 168 24.89 4.58 -6.15
CA LEU A 168 25.55 4.73 -7.45
C LEU A 168 25.46 6.18 -7.96
N THR A 169 24.28 6.81 -7.87
CA THR A 169 24.10 8.21 -8.26
C THR A 169 24.98 9.13 -7.41
N SER A 170 25.18 8.82 -6.12
CA SER A 170 26.07 9.57 -5.21
C SER A 170 27.52 9.53 -5.67
N ASP A 171 28.00 8.33 -6.03
CA ASP A 171 29.36 8.17 -6.57
C ASP A 171 29.53 8.95 -7.88
N VAL A 172 28.57 8.86 -8.79
CA VAL A 172 28.59 9.60 -10.07
C VAL A 172 28.58 11.11 -9.85
N ALA A 173 27.75 11.62 -8.94
CA ALA A 173 27.69 13.04 -8.62
C ALA A 173 29.02 13.53 -8.02
N ASN A 174 29.60 12.78 -7.08
CA ASN A 174 30.90 13.13 -6.50
C ASN A 174 32.03 13.09 -7.54
N ARG A 175 32.05 12.07 -8.42
CA ARG A 175 33.02 12.01 -9.52
C ARG A 175 32.87 13.19 -10.49
N THR A 176 31.64 13.58 -10.81
CA THR A 176 31.36 14.73 -11.69
C THR A 176 31.85 16.03 -11.05
N ARG A 177 31.67 16.19 -9.73
CA ARG A 177 32.20 17.31 -8.96
C ARG A 177 33.73 17.37 -9.05
N LEU A 178 34.42 16.27 -8.75
CA LEU A 178 35.89 16.19 -8.81
C LEU A 178 36.42 16.48 -10.22
N GLN A 179 35.81 15.90 -11.26
CA GLN A 179 36.21 16.15 -12.66
C GLN A 179 36.01 17.61 -13.06
N SER A 180 34.98 18.29 -12.53
CA SER A 180 34.76 19.71 -12.78
C SER A 180 35.83 20.58 -12.10
N GLU A 181 36.24 20.24 -10.87
CA GLU A 181 37.34 20.92 -10.16
C GLU A 181 38.69 20.74 -10.86
N GLU A 182 38.99 19.51 -11.31
CA GLU A 182 40.17 19.20 -12.12
C GLU A 182 40.17 20.00 -13.43
N GLY A 183 39.02 20.06 -14.11
CA GLY A 183 38.85 20.85 -15.33
C GLY A 183 39.07 22.35 -15.11
N GLN A 184 38.56 22.92 -14.02
CA GLN A 184 38.78 24.32 -13.66
C GLN A 184 40.27 24.59 -13.42
N THR A 185 40.95 23.71 -12.69
CA THR A 185 42.40 23.82 -12.43
C THR A 185 43.20 23.79 -13.73
N ALA A 186 42.84 22.91 -14.68
CA ALA A 186 43.48 22.83 -15.99
C ALA A 186 43.28 24.11 -16.82
N LEU A 187 42.09 24.72 -16.78
CA LEU A 187 41.81 25.99 -17.46
C LEU A 187 42.57 27.17 -16.83
N ASP A 188 42.73 27.19 -15.50
CA ASP A 188 43.55 28.21 -14.83
C ASP A 188 45.02 28.12 -15.25
N VAL A 189 45.54 26.91 -15.48
CA VAL A 189 46.88 26.72 -16.05
C VAL A 189 46.93 27.18 -17.51
N LEU A 190 45.93 26.83 -18.32
CA LEU A 190 45.83 27.26 -19.71
C LEU A 190 45.80 28.79 -19.83
N LYS A 191 45.03 29.48 -18.98
CA LYS A 191 44.96 30.94 -18.95
C LYS A 191 46.33 31.57 -18.65
N ARG A 192 47.07 31.03 -17.68
CA ARG A 192 48.45 31.48 -17.37
C ARG A 192 49.41 31.27 -18.55
N HIS A 193 49.26 30.16 -19.29
CA HIS A 193 50.03 29.94 -20.50
C HIS A 193 49.68 30.97 -21.59
N MET A 194 48.40 31.31 -21.78
CA MET A 194 47.97 32.34 -22.73
C MET A 194 48.50 33.73 -22.35
N GLU A 195 48.49 34.09 -21.07
CA GLU A 195 49.09 35.34 -20.57
C GLU A 195 50.61 35.38 -20.86
N THR A 196 51.30 34.26 -20.69
CA THR A 196 52.73 34.13 -21.00
C THR A 196 53.01 34.28 -22.50
N ILE A 197 52.17 33.66 -23.35
CA ILE A 197 52.25 33.80 -24.81
C ILE A 197 52.05 35.26 -25.20
N ALA A 198 51.02 35.93 -24.68
CA ALA A 198 50.76 37.34 -24.97
C ALA A 198 51.97 38.22 -24.64
N SER A 199 52.54 38.07 -23.44
CA SER A 199 53.75 38.79 -23.02
C SER A 199 54.96 38.51 -23.94
N THR A 200 55.15 37.26 -24.35
CA THR A 200 56.23 36.87 -25.27
C THR A 200 56.06 37.53 -26.64
N VAL A 201 54.83 37.59 -27.14
CA VAL A 201 54.53 38.23 -28.43
C VAL A 201 54.74 39.75 -28.37
N GLU A 202 54.35 40.40 -27.28
CA GLU A 202 54.64 41.83 -27.06
C GLU A 202 56.15 42.11 -27.04
N SER A 203 56.93 41.27 -26.33
CA SER A 203 58.39 41.38 -26.31
C SER A 203 59.00 41.19 -27.71
N ASN A 204 58.50 40.21 -28.48
CA ASN A 204 58.95 39.98 -29.84
C ASN A 204 58.65 41.18 -30.75
N GLN A 205 57.44 41.75 -30.66
CA GLN A 205 57.12 42.97 -31.42
C GLN A 205 58.07 44.13 -31.09
N GLN A 206 58.48 44.29 -29.84
CA GLN A 206 59.43 45.32 -29.45
C GLN A 206 60.82 45.08 -30.08
N GLN A 207 61.33 43.84 -30.03
CA GLN A 207 62.60 43.47 -30.67
C GLN A 207 62.57 43.68 -32.18
N MET A 208 61.43 43.39 -32.81
CA MET A 208 61.25 43.62 -34.24
C MET A 208 61.28 45.10 -34.61
N LYS A 209 60.66 45.98 -33.81
CA LYS A 209 60.76 47.44 -34.00
C LYS A 209 62.20 47.94 -33.91
N GLU A 210 62.95 47.41 -32.95
CA GLU A 210 64.38 47.73 -32.80
C GLU A 210 65.20 47.26 -34.01
N LEU A 211 64.90 46.07 -34.53
CA LEU A 211 65.55 45.54 -35.73
C LEU A 211 65.23 46.36 -36.99
N ILE A 212 63.97 46.81 -37.17
CA ILE A 212 63.60 47.71 -38.27
C ILE A 212 64.45 48.97 -38.20
N LYS A 213 64.51 49.62 -37.03
CA LYS A 213 65.29 50.84 -36.83
C LYS A 213 66.78 50.64 -37.14
N ALA A 214 67.37 49.55 -36.63
CA ALA A 214 68.77 49.23 -36.92
C ALA A 214 69.01 49.00 -38.43
N THR A 215 68.03 48.39 -39.12
CA THR A 215 68.12 48.14 -40.56
C THR A 215 67.96 49.42 -41.38
N GLU A 216 67.12 50.35 -40.96
CA GLU A 216 67.00 51.70 -41.53
C GLU A 216 68.29 52.51 -41.39
N ASP A 217 68.91 52.46 -40.20
CA ASP A 217 70.21 53.10 -39.95
C ASP A 217 71.29 52.53 -40.89
N ILE A 218 71.36 51.20 -41.03
CA ILE A 218 72.28 50.54 -41.99
C ILE A 218 72.00 51.00 -43.42
N GLY A 219 70.73 51.03 -43.85
CA GLY A 219 70.36 51.50 -45.19
C GLY A 219 70.81 52.95 -45.47
N SER A 220 70.73 53.83 -44.47
CA SER A 220 71.23 55.20 -44.53
C SER A 220 72.75 55.27 -44.70
N PHE A 221 73.50 54.44 -43.94
CA PHE A 221 74.96 54.34 -44.07
C PHE A 221 75.36 53.82 -45.45
N VAL A 222 74.71 52.75 -45.94
CA VAL A 222 75.00 52.14 -47.24
C VAL A 222 74.71 53.12 -48.38
N THR A 223 73.62 53.89 -48.29
CA THR A 223 73.30 54.96 -49.25
C THR A 223 74.39 56.04 -49.26
N THR A 224 74.93 56.39 -48.09
CA THR A 224 76.02 57.38 -47.98
C THR A 224 77.31 56.84 -48.59
N ILE A 225 77.66 55.57 -48.35
CA ILE A 225 78.82 54.90 -48.96
C ILE A 225 78.66 54.86 -50.48
N GLY A 226 77.46 54.57 -51.00
CA GLY A 226 77.17 54.60 -52.43
C GLY A 226 77.48 55.97 -53.04
N LYS A 227 77.01 57.06 -52.41
CA LYS A 227 77.30 58.45 -52.85
C LYS A 227 78.80 58.78 -52.82
N ILE A 228 79.51 58.36 -51.77
CA ILE A 228 80.97 58.54 -51.65
C ILE A 228 81.68 57.76 -52.77
N THR A 229 81.24 56.54 -53.03
CA THR A 229 81.81 55.66 -54.05
C THR A 229 81.60 56.22 -55.46
N GLU A 230 80.42 56.77 -55.75
CA GLU A 230 80.12 57.46 -57.00
C GLU A 230 81.02 58.70 -57.18
N GLN A 231 81.23 59.49 -56.11
CA GLN A 231 82.19 60.59 -56.13
C GLN A 231 83.62 60.12 -56.38
N ILE A 232 84.09 59.05 -55.73
CA ILE A 232 85.43 58.48 -55.94
C ILE A 232 85.58 57.99 -57.39
N ASN A 233 84.55 57.33 -57.93
CA ASN A 233 84.52 56.86 -59.31
C ASN A 233 84.69 58.04 -60.28
N LEU A 234 83.93 59.13 -60.10
CA LEU A 234 84.06 60.37 -60.88
C LEU A 234 85.44 61.03 -60.71
N LEU A 235 85.98 61.07 -59.49
CA LEU A 235 87.31 61.62 -59.22
C LEU A 235 88.41 60.82 -59.94
N SER A 236 88.30 59.48 -59.88
CA SER A 236 89.24 58.56 -60.53
C SER A 236 89.18 58.66 -62.05
N LEU A 237 87.99 58.88 -62.62
CA LEU A 237 87.81 59.11 -64.05
C LEU A 237 88.50 60.41 -64.48
N ASN A 238 88.30 61.50 -63.74
CA ASN A 238 88.97 62.76 -64.01
C ASN A 238 90.50 62.63 -63.89
N ALA A 239 90.99 61.88 -62.90
CA ALA A 239 92.42 61.60 -62.74
C ALA A 239 92.98 60.76 -63.90
N ALA A 240 92.23 59.77 -64.39
CA ALA A 240 92.63 58.97 -65.54
C ALA A 240 92.70 59.80 -66.83
N ILE A 241 91.74 60.71 -67.04
CA ILE A 241 91.71 61.66 -68.16
C ILE A 241 92.94 62.59 -68.12
N GLU A 242 93.22 63.19 -66.97
CA GLU A 242 94.36 64.12 -66.85
C GLU A 242 95.71 63.40 -66.93
N SER A 243 95.77 62.15 -66.43
CA SER A 243 96.95 61.28 -66.60
C SER A 243 97.20 60.94 -68.07
N ALA A 244 96.15 60.69 -68.86
CA ALA A 244 96.26 60.48 -70.31
C ALA A 244 96.71 61.75 -71.03
N ARG A 245 96.29 62.92 -70.55
CA ARG A 245 96.66 64.24 -71.08
C ARG A 245 98.14 64.58 -70.85
N ALA A 246 98.73 64.09 -69.76
CA ALA A 246 100.15 64.27 -69.43
C ALA A 246 101.10 63.33 -70.22
N GLY A 247 100.59 62.43 -71.06
CA GLY A 247 101.41 61.55 -71.91
C GLY A 247 102.28 60.57 -71.11
N GLU A 248 103.57 60.43 -71.49
CA GLU A 248 104.50 59.50 -70.82
C GLU A 248 104.72 59.81 -69.33
N ALA A 249 104.65 61.09 -68.93
CA ALA A 249 104.83 61.51 -67.54
C ALA A 249 103.65 61.09 -66.62
N GLY A 250 102.46 60.87 -67.18
CA GLY A 250 101.24 60.49 -66.44
C GLY A 250 101.02 58.98 -66.31
N ARG A 251 101.88 58.15 -66.90
CA ARG A 251 101.62 56.71 -67.06
C ARG A 251 101.49 55.94 -65.73
N GLY A 252 102.26 56.31 -64.71
CA GLY A 252 102.13 55.75 -63.36
C GLY A 252 100.84 56.18 -62.65
N PHE A 253 100.43 57.44 -62.82
CA PHE A 253 99.16 57.95 -62.27
C PHE A 253 97.94 57.34 -62.95
N ALA A 254 98.01 57.05 -64.25
CA ALA A 254 96.93 56.38 -64.98
C ALA A 254 96.62 54.98 -64.44
N VAL A 255 97.65 54.22 -64.03
CA VAL A 255 97.47 52.89 -63.43
C VAL A 255 96.76 53.00 -62.07
N VAL A 256 97.19 53.93 -61.22
CA VAL A 256 96.56 54.17 -59.91
C VAL A 256 95.12 54.64 -60.09
N ALA A 257 94.84 55.54 -61.03
CA ALA A 257 93.49 56.02 -61.30
C ALA A 257 92.54 54.89 -61.76
N ASN A 258 93.00 53.98 -62.62
CA ASN A 258 92.22 52.80 -63.02
C ASN A 258 92.00 51.80 -61.88
N GLU A 259 92.98 51.61 -61.00
CA GLU A 259 92.83 50.74 -59.82
C GLU A 259 91.79 51.33 -58.84
N VAL A 260 91.85 52.64 -58.57
CA VAL A 260 90.87 53.36 -57.74
C VAL A 260 89.47 53.28 -58.37
N ARG A 261 89.36 53.41 -59.70
CA ARG A 261 88.10 53.27 -60.43
C ARG A 261 87.49 51.87 -60.28
N THR A 262 88.32 50.85 -60.39
CA THR A 262 87.91 49.45 -60.21
C THR A 262 87.47 49.19 -58.77
N LEU A 263 88.21 49.73 -57.78
CA LEU A 263 87.87 49.63 -56.38
C LEU A 263 86.54 50.34 -56.06
N ALA A 264 86.29 51.51 -56.67
CA ALA A 264 85.04 52.22 -56.56
C ALA A 264 83.88 51.39 -57.16
N SER A 265 84.03 50.86 -58.38
CA SER A 265 83.01 50.01 -59.01
C SER A 265 82.69 48.76 -58.17
N ASN A 266 83.70 48.11 -57.59
CA ASN A 266 83.49 46.95 -56.71
C ASN A 266 82.80 47.34 -55.40
N THR A 267 83.12 48.51 -54.85
CA THR A 267 82.46 49.04 -53.64
C THR A 267 81.00 49.40 -53.93
N GLU A 268 80.71 49.94 -55.11
CA GLU A 268 79.34 50.27 -55.55
C GLU A 268 78.50 48.99 -55.66
N GLN A 269 79.04 47.94 -56.29
CA GLN A 269 78.37 46.64 -56.34
C GLN A 269 78.10 46.08 -54.94
N ALA A 270 79.10 46.13 -54.04
CA ALA A 270 78.92 45.67 -52.66
C ALA A 270 77.83 46.47 -51.92
N THR A 271 77.72 47.79 -52.14
CA THR A 271 76.63 48.59 -51.54
C THR A 271 75.26 48.21 -52.11
N GLN A 272 75.15 47.87 -53.39
CA GLN A 272 73.91 47.38 -53.99
C GLN A 272 73.48 46.04 -53.39
N ASP A 273 74.43 45.11 -53.23
CA ASP A 273 74.18 43.80 -52.62
C ASP A 273 73.71 43.94 -51.16
N ILE A 274 74.34 44.85 -50.38
CA ILE A 274 73.92 45.14 -49.00
C ILE A 274 72.52 45.76 -48.97
N ASN A 275 72.19 46.68 -49.89
CA ASN A 275 70.83 47.24 -49.98
C ASN A 275 69.77 46.16 -50.26
N HIS A 276 70.08 45.19 -51.12
CA HIS A 276 69.19 44.06 -51.39
C HIS A 276 68.98 43.18 -50.13
N LEU A 277 70.06 42.91 -49.38
CA LEU A 277 70.01 42.21 -48.09
C LEU A 277 69.16 42.96 -47.06
N VAL A 278 69.36 44.27 -46.93
CA VAL A 278 68.57 45.16 -46.07
C VAL A 278 67.08 45.10 -46.44
N GLY A 279 66.73 45.23 -47.72
CA GLY A 279 65.34 45.13 -48.18
C GLY A 279 64.71 43.76 -47.88
N SER A 280 65.50 42.68 -48.00
CA SER A 280 65.06 41.33 -47.66
C SER A 280 64.78 41.18 -46.15
N ILE A 281 65.64 41.75 -45.29
CA ILE A 281 65.44 41.76 -43.83
C ILE A 281 64.16 42.52 -43.47
N VAL A 282 63.97 43.73 -44.01
CA VAL A 282 62.76 44.53 -43.75
C VAL A 282 61.50 43.75 -44.14
N THR A 283 61.50 43.12 -45.30
CA THR A 283 60.36 42.30 -45.77
C THR A 283 60.05 41.16 -44.81
N GLN A 284 61.09 40.44 -44.33
CA GLN A 284 60.94 39.34 -43.39
C GLN A 284 60.39 39.82 -42.04
N VAL A 285 60.87 40.97 -41.56
CA VAL A 285 60.39 41.56 -40.30
C VAL A 285 58.93 42.00 -40.43
N SER A 286 58.52 42.66 -41.52
CA SER A 286 57.11 43.00 -41.74
C SER A 286 56.19 41.76 -41.79
N ALA A 287 56.65 40.65 -42.38
CA ALA A 287 55.91 39.39 -42.40
C ALA A 287 55.75 38.80 -40.99
N SER A 288 56.81 38.82 -40.17
CA SER A 288 56.76 38.37 -38.79
C SER A 288 55.89 39.29 -37.90
N GLU A 289 55.77 40.58 -38.20
CA GLU A 289 54.94 41.53 -37.44
C GLU A 289 53.45 41.21 -37.65
N LYS A 290 53.08 40.98 -38.92
CA LYS A 290 51.73 40.52 -39.28
C LYS A 290 51.37 39.22 -38.59
N THR A 291 52.31 38.28 -38.50
CA THR A 291 52.11 37.00 -37.81
C THR A 291 51.93 37.20 -36.31
N SER A 292 52.72 38.08 -35.69
CA SER A 292 52.58 38.44 -34.27
C SER A 292 51.22 39.06 -33.96
N LEU A 293 50.71 39.95 -34.82
CA LEU A 293 49.37 40.55 -34.64
C LEU A 293 48.26 39.49 -34.69
N ALA A 294 48.33 38.55 -35.63
CA ALA A 294 47.38 37.44 -35.71
C ALA A 294 47.45 36.54 -34.46
N LEU A 295 48.64 36.35 -33.88
CA LEU A 295 48.83 35.54 -32.68
C LEU A 295 48.24 36.21 -31.42
N ILE A 296 48.27 37.55 -31.34
CA ILE A 296 47.59 38.31 -30.26
C ILE A 296 46.08 38.08 -30.34
N GLU A 297 45.49 38.22 -31.53
CA GLU A 297 44.05 38.01 -31.72
C GLU A 297 43.64 36.56 -31.36
N PHE A 298 44.43 35.58 -31.80
CA PHE A 298 44.23 34.18 -31.44
C PHE A 298 44.29 33.94 -29.92
N THR A 299 45.30 34.50 -29.25
CA THR A 299 45.48 34.35 -27.79
C THR A 299 44.31 34.97 -27.02
N ARG A 300 43.80 36.12 -27.48
CA ARG A 300 42.61 36.74 -26.92
C ARG A 300 41.37 35.86 -27.10
N SER A 301 41.12 35.37 -28.31
CA SER A 301 39.99 34.48 -28.59
C SER A 301 40.04 33.18 -27.78
N ALA A 302 41.24 32.61 -27.59
CA ALA A 302 41.45 31.43 -26.75
C ALA A 302 41.15 31.73 -25.27
N THR A 303 41.50 32.91 -24.77
CA THR A 303 41.21 33.34 -23.40
C THR A 303 39.71 33.55 -23.16
N ASP A 304 39.03 34.18 -24.13
CA ASP A 304 37.58 34.37 -24.08
C ASP A 304 36.86 33.01 -24.08
N SER A 305 37.30 32.08 -24.95
CA SER A 305 36.77 30.71 -25.00
C SER A 305 37.01 29.96 -23.69
N SER A 306 38.21 30.07 -23.11
CA SER A 306 38.54 29.47 -21.81
C SER A 306 37.61 29.97 -20.71
N THR A 307 37.25 31.25 -20.73
CA THR A 307 36.35 31.85 -19.73
C THR A 307 34.94 31.26 -19.81
N GLU A 308 34.42 31.02 -21.02
CA GLU A 308 33.10 30.40 -21.21
C GLU A 308 33.10 28.92 -20.77
N VAL A 309 34.19 28.19 -21.03
CA VAL A 309 34.35 26.81 -20.53
C VAL A 309 34.41 26.79 -19.00
N THR A 310 35.14 27.72 -18.37
CA THR A 310 35.17 27.84 -16.90
C THR A 310 33.77 28.05 -16.33
N LYS A 311 32.96 28.92 -16.95
CA LYS A 311 31.58 29.14 -16.53
C LYS A 311 30.74 27.87 -16.63
N SER A 312 30.89 27.12 -17.73
CA SER A 312 30.21 25.84 -17.92
C SER A 312 30.61 24.81 -16.86
N LEU A 313 31.90 24.69 -16.54
CA LEU A 313 32.39 23.80 -15.49
C LEU A 313 31.89 24.20 -14.09
N THR A 314 31.76 25.50 -13.82
CA THR A 314 31.15 25.99 -12.57
C THR A 314 29.68 25.57 -12.48
N SER A 315 28.92 25.66 -13.57
CA SER A 315 27.53 25.19 -13.59
C SER A 315 27.43 23.68 -13.40
N ILE A 316 28.35 22.88 -13.99
CA ILE A 316 28.39 21.43 -13.77
C ILE A 316 28.74 21.11 -12.32
N TYR A 317 29.71 21.80 -11.72
CA TYR A 317 30.05 21.67 -10.31
C TYR A 317 28.85 21.93 -9.40
N GLN A 318 28.11 23.02 -9.63
CA GLN A 318 26.91 23.37 -8.88
C GLN A 318 25.82 22.32 -9.03
N ALA A 319 25.57 21.84 -10.25
CA ALA A 319 24.60 20.79 -10.50
C ALA A 319 24.96 19.48 -9.78
N ALA A 320 26.25 19.11 -9.77
CA ALA A 320 26.75 17.94 -9.05
C ALA A 320 26.62 18.10 -7.52
N GLN A 321 26.75 19.31 -7.00
CA GLN A 321 26.51 19.62 -5.59
C GLN A 321 25.03 19.50 -5.23
N SER A 322 24.13 20.14 -5.99
CA SER A 322 22.68 20.02 -5.76
C SER A 322 22.20 18.57 -5.87
N THR A 323 22.79 17.79 -6.79
CA THR A 323 22.48 16.35 -6.88
C THR A 323 22.86 15.59 -5.60
N GLN A 324 23.96 15.95 -4.94
CA GLN A 324 24.34 15.34 -3.66
C GLN A 324 23.37 15.71 -2.52
N GLU A 325 22.85 16.92 -2.52
CA GLU A 325 21.84 17.37 -1.55
C GLU A 325 20.53 16.58 -1.72
N GLU A 326 20.05 16.43 -2.97
CA GLU A 326 18.86 15.61 -3.29
C GLU A 326 19.04 14.13 -2.94
N ILE A 327 20.27 13.61 -3.06
CA ILE A 327 20.60 12.25 -2.65
C ILE A 327 20.48 12.06 -1.14
N ALA A 328 20.85 13.05 -0.34
CA ALA A 328 20.70 12.99 1.11
C ALA A 328 19.21 12.90 1.49
N LEU A 329 18.37 13.76 0.89
CA LEU A 329 16.92 13.72 1.08
C LEU A 329 16.32 12.39 0.61
N SER A 330 16.74 11.89 -0.54
CA SER A 330 16.25 10.61 -1.09
C SER A 330 16.64 9.42 -0.19
N THR A 331 17.80 9.48 0.47
CA THR A 331 18.23 8.44 1.42
C THR A 331 17.33 8.41 2.66
N GLU A 332 16.93 9.58 3.17
CA GLU A 332 15.98 9.71 4.27
C GLU A 332 14.62 9.13 3.89
N LEU A 333 14.09 9.49 2.72
CA LEU A 333 12.81 8.97 2.22
C LEU A 333 12.81 7.44 2.06
N ILE A 334 13.91 6.85 1.59
CA ILE A 334 14.02 5.38 1.52
C ILE A 334 13.97 4.75 2.92
N SER A 335 14.64 5.35 3.89
CA SER A 335 14.61 4.86 5.27
C SER A 335 13.18 4.90 5.83
N GLU A 336 12.44 5.99 5.57
CA GLU A 336 11.02 6.10 5.95
C GLU A 336 10.15 5.05 5.25
N PHE A 337 10.34 4.82 3.95
CA PHE A 337 9.62 3.79 3.22
C PHE A 337 9.92 2.39 3.74
N SER A 338 11.17 2.10 4.11
CA SER A 338 11.54 0.81 4.72
C SER A 338 10.79 0.58 6.03
N LEU A 339 10.77 1.58 6.92
CA LEU A 339 10.04 1.52 8.19
C LEU A 339 8.52 1.36 7.97
N ALA A 340 7.96 2.09 7.00
CA ALA A 340 6.54 1.98 6.66
C ALA A 340 6.19 0.58 6.14
N ASN A 341 7.06 -0.03 5.31
CA ASN A 341 6.88 -1.37 4.79
C ASN A 341 6.95 -2.43 5.91
N GLU A 342 7.88 -2.29 6.85
CA GLU A 342 7.97 -3.17 8.04
C GLU A 342 6.70 -3.09 8.90
N GLN A 343 6.21 -1.87 9.16
CA GLN A 343 4.94 -1.67 9.88
C GLN A 343 3.75 -2.24 9.12
N MET A 344 3.77 -2.19 7.78
CA MET A 344 2.72 -2.81 6.97
C MET A 344 2.75 -4.33 7.12
N CYS A 345 3.93 -4.96 7.07
CA CYS A 345 4.08 -6.41 7.31
C CYS A 345 3.50 -6.82 8.67
N GLU A 346 3.82 -6.07 9.73
CA GLU A 346 3.30 -6.33 11.08
C GLU A 346 1.75 -6.24 11.12
N ARG A 347 1.19 -5.21 10.48
CA ARG A 347 -0.27 -5.03 10.39
C ARG A 347 -0.93 -6.17 9.62
N LEU A 348 -0.33 -6.62 8.51
CA LEU A 348 -0.85 -7.77 7.74
C LEU A 348 -0.89 -9.04 8.58
N GLN A 349 0.15 -9.31 9.37
CA GLN A 349 0.16 -10.46 10.28
C GLN A 349 -0.94 -10.37 11.35
N ASN A 350 -1.17 -9.17 11.90
CA ASN A 350 -2.23 -8.95 12.87
C ASN A 350 -3.63 -9.17 12.27
N ILE A 351 -3.88 -8.70 11.04
CA ILE A 351 -5.16 -8.91 10.36
C ILE A 351 -5.33 -10.41 10.01
N ALA A 352 -4.28 -11.10 9.58
CA ALA A 352 -4.33 -12.54 9.32
C ALA A 352 -4.73 -13.33 10.59
N ALA A 353 -4.18 -12.96 11.74
CA ALA A 353 -4.56 -13.56 13.03
C ALA A 353 -6.02 -13.25 13.43
N VAL A 354 -6.56 -12.10 13.03
CA VAL A 354 -7.97 -11.75 13.25
C VAL A 354 -8.89 -12.53 12.31
N SER A 355 -8.54 -12.65 11.03
CA SER A 355 -9.28 -13.46 10.04
C SER A 355 -9.38 -14.93 10.48
N GLU A 356 -8.29 -15.51 11.00
CA GLU A 356 -8.31 -16.87 11.56
C GLU A 356 -9.27 -16.99 12.76
N LYS A 357 -9.29 -15.97 13.64
CA LYS A 357 -10.25 -15.93 14.75
C LYS A 357 -11.70 -15.81 14.26
N HIS A 358 -11.97 -15.05 13.20
CA HIS A 358 -13.30 -14.97 12.60
C HIS A 358 -13.74 -16.31 12.01
N SER A 359 -12.84 -17.01 11.31
CA SER A 359 -13.09 -18.36 10.79
C SER A 359 -13.44 -19.35 11.91
N GLN A 360 -12.65 -19.36 12.99
CA GLN A 360 -12.91 -20.21 14.15
C GLN A 360 -14.23 -19.84 14.86
N ALA A 361 -14.49 -18.55 15.08
CA ALA A 361 -15.73 -18.09 15.71
C ALA A 361 -16.97 -18.44 14.87
N SER A 362 -16.85 -18.38 13.54
CA SER A 362 -17.91 -18.84 12.64
C SER A 362 -18.15 -20.34 12.82
N LYS A 363 -17.10 -21.16 12.87
CA LYS A 363 -17.22 -22.60 13.11
C LYS A 363 -17.91 -22.93 14.44
N ASP A 364 -17.53 -22.26 15.52
CA ASP A 364 -18.14 -22.42 16.84
C ASP A 364 -19.63 -22.02 16.81
N THR A 365 -19.96 -20.97 16.06
CA THR A 365 -21.34 -20.52 15.84
C THR A 365 -22.17 -21.56 15.09
N LYS A 366 -21.62 -22.21 14.05
CA LYS A 366 -22.29 -23.32 13.34
C LYS A 366 -22.59 -24.49 14.27
N ASP A 367 -21.69 -24.82 15.18
CA ASP A 367 -21.92 -25.91 16.14
C ASP A 367 -22.97 -25.53 17.19
N MET A 368 -23.04 -24.26 17.59
CA MET A 368 -24.12 -23.74 18.43
C MET A 368 -25.48 -23.79 17.72
N VAL A 369 -25.54 -23.43 16.43
CA VAL A 369 -26.75 -23.52 15.60
C VAL A 369 -27.28 -24.96 15.59
N LYS A 370 -26.43 -25.95 15.32
CA LYS A 370 -26.82 -27.38 15.33
C LYS A 370 -27.42 -27.79 16.67
N TYR A 371 -26.87 -27.27 17.77
CA TYR A 371 -27.40 -27.53 19.11
C TYR A 371 -28.78 -26.89 19.32
N LEU A 372 -28.98 -25.65 18.86
CA LEU A 372 -30.28 -24.96 18.93
C LEU A 372 -31.34 -25.66 18.08
N GLU A 373 -31.00 -26.11 16.87
CA GLU A 373 -31.89 -26.89 16.00
C GLU A 373 -32.28 -28.22 16.64
N TRP A 374 -31.32 -28.93 17.24
CA TRP A 374 -31.57 -30.15 17.98
C TRP A 374 -32.51 -29.91 19.18
N LEU A 375 -32.28 -28.84 19.95
CA LEU A 375 -33.10 -28.48 21.10
C LEU A 375 -34.54 -28.14 20.67
N SER A 376 -34.70 -27.35 19.61
CA SER A 376 -36.00 -27.01 19.02
C SER A 376 -36.75 -28.25 18.55
N SER A 377 -36.07 -29.14 17.81
CA SER A 377 -36.65 -30.41 17.33
C SER A 377 -37.10 -31.32 18.49
N ARG A 378 -36.32 -31.34 19.59
CA ARG A 378 -36.66 -32.11 20.79
C ARG A 378 -37.87 -31.56 21.54
N LEU A 379 -38.05 -30.23 21.58
CA LEU A 379 -39.22 -29.59 22.16
C LEU A 379 -40.49 -29.93 21.36
N GLU A 380 -40.38 -30.02 20.03
CA GLU A 380 -41.48 -30.37 19.12
C GLU A 380 -41.85 -31.87 19.19
N GLN A 381 -40.87 -32.78 19.26
CA GLN A 381 -41.14 -34.22 19.38
C GLN A 381 -41.84 -34.62 20.69
N LYS A 382 -41.66 -33.85 21.77
CA LYS A 382 -42.29 -34.15 23.06
C LYS A 382 -43.81 -33.90 23.06
N GLU A 383 -44.33 -33.09 22.14
CA GLU A 383 -45.77 -32.93 21.91
C GLU A 383 -46.38 -34.07 21.07
N LEU A 384 -45.60 -34.74 20.21
CA LEU A 384 -46.11 -35.84 19.38
C LEU A 384 -46.23 -37.17 20.14
N GLN A 385 -45.60 -37.30 21.31
CA GLN A 385 -45.60 -38.51 22.14
C GLN A 385 -46.44 -38.38 23.43
N SER A 386 -47.00 -37.21 23.73
CA SER A 386 -47.94 -36.97 24.83
C SER A 386 -49.32 -36.68 24.28
#